data_AF-A0AAJ6MM16-F1
#
_entry.id   AF-A0AAJ6MM16-F1
#
_cell.length_a   1.000
_cell.length_b   1.000
_cell.length_c   1.000
_cell.angle_alpha   90.00
_cell.angle_beta   90.00
_cell.angle_gamma   90.00
#
_symmetry.space_group_name_H-M   'P 1'
#
loop_
_entity.id
_entity.type
_entity.pdbx_description
1 polymer ?
#
loop_
_entity_poly.entity_id
_entity_poly.type
_entity_poly.pdbx_seq_one_letter_code
_entity_poly.pdbx_strand_id
1 'polypeptide(L)'
;MRKITRDLDEDVRDRVRALANTEAFEQSRRERKKVEMRFAHMKRVLRLDRFRLRGLSGVRDEVLPTATAQNLRRLAKLLCRVPPPRTAIRPA
;
A
#
# COMPACT_ATOMS: atom_id res chain seq x y z
N MET A 1 -32.42 -29.22 -15.74
CA MET A 1 -31.09 -28.83 -16.26
C MET A 1 -30.74 -27.45 -15.70
N ARG A 2 -29.64 -27.31 -14.94
CA ARG A 2 -29.26 -26.02 -14.33
C ARG A 2 -28.55 -25.16 -15.37
N LYS A 3 -29.13 -24.02 -15.76
CA LYS A 3 -28.45 -23.02 -16.58
C LYS A 3 -27.56 -22.18 -15.68
N ILE A 4 -26.26 -22.14 -15.98
CA ILE A 4 -25.29 -21.27 -15.31
C ILE A 4 -24.91 -20.22 -16.33
N THR A 5 -25.30 -18.97 -16.08
CA THR A 5 -24.88 -17.84 -16.90
C THR A 5 -23.42 -17.53 -16.57
N ARG A 6 -22.52 -17.67 -17.55
CA ARG A 6 -21.11 -17.29 -17.42
C ARG A 6 -20.90 -15.87 -17.96
N ASP A 7 -19.94 -15.16 -17.37
CA ASP A 7 -19.46 -13.88 -17.87
C ASP A 7 -18.72 -14.08 -19.20
N LEU A 8 -18.71 -13.06 -20.07
CA LEU A 8 -18.00 -13.12 -21.35
C LEU A 8 -16.50 -13.40 -21.16
N ASP A 9 -15.90 -12.84 -20.10
CA ASP A 9 -14.47 -12.95 -19.82
C ASP A 9 -14.16 -14.02 -18.76
N GLU A 10 -15.07 -14.97 -18.51
CA GLU A 10 -14.91 -15.95 -17.43
C GLU A 10 -13.67 -16.83 -17.64
N ASP A 11 -13.32 -17.16 -18.88
CA ASP A 11 -12.11 -17.93 -19.21
C ASP A 11 -10.82 -17.18 -18.80
N VAL A 12 -10.80 -15.85 -18.96
CA VAL A 12 -9.69 -15.00 -18.50
C VAL A 12 -9.64 -15.00 -16.97
N ARG A 13 -10.79 -14.88 -16.31
CA ARG A 13 -10.88 -14.92 -14.85
C ARG A 13 -10.41 -16.26 -14.29
N ASP A 14 -10.81 -17.37 -14.90
CA ASP A 14 -10.36 -18.72 -14.52
C ASP A 14 -8.86 -18.87 -14.66
N ARG A 15 -8.27 -18.36 -15.75
CA ARG A 15 -6.81 -18.32 -15.93
C ARG A 15 -6.12 -17.50 -14.84
N VAL A 16 -6.66 -16.33 -14.48
CA VAL A 16 -6.11 -15.50 -13.40
C VAL A 16 -6.25 -16.19 -12.04
N ARG A 17 -7.39 -16.85 -11.75
CA ARG A 17 -7.59 -17.60 -10.51
C ARG A 17 -6.62 -18.78 -10.40
N ALA A 18 -6.33 -19.47 -11.50
CA ALA A 18 -5.35 -20.55 -11.52
C ALA A 18 -3.95 -20.10 -11.09
N LEU A 19 -3.59 -18.82 -11.30
CA LEU A 19 -2.32 -18.26 -10.87
C LEU A 19 -2.24 -17.99 -9.36
N ALA A 20 -3.35 -18.02 -8.63
CA ALA A 20 -3.42 -17.57 -7.23
C ALA A 20 -2.51 -18.36 -6.27
N ASN A 21 -2.18 -19.61 -6.59
CA ASN A 21 -1.35 -20.49 -5.76
C ASN A 21 0.11 -20.59 -6.25
N THR A 22 0.51 -19.72 -7.19
CA THR A 22 1.89 -19.69 -7.69
C THR A 22 2.77 -18.83 -6.78
N GLU A 23 4.05 -19.18 -6.68
CA GLU A 23 5.04 -18.38 -5.94
C GLU A 23 5.15 -16.95 -6.48
N ALA A 24 5.08 -16.78 -7.80
CA ALA A 24 5.07 -15.47 -8.44
C ALA A 24 3.88 -14.61 -7.98
N PHE A 25 2.70 -15.21 -7.85
CA PHE A 25 1.53 -14.51 -7.32
C PHE A 25 1.69 -14.17 -5.83
N GLU A 26 2.28 -15.06 -5.03
CA GLU A 26 2.57 -14.76 -3.63
C GLU A 26 3.51 -13.56 -3.50
N GLN A 27 4.60 -13.55 -4.26
CA GLN A 27 5.53 -12.42 -4.27
C GLN A 27 4.82 -11.13 -4.69
N SER A 28 4.06 -11.17 -5.78
CA SER A 28 3.26 -10.04 -6.25
C SER A 28 2.28 -9.54 -5.17
N ARG A 29 1.59 -10.43 -4.46
CA ARG A 29 0.71 -10.08 -3.33
C ARG A 29 1.48 -9.36 -2.21
N ARG A 30 2.64 -9.88 -1.81
CA ARG A 30 3.47 -9.27 -0.77
C ARG A 30 3.94 -7.88 -1.19
N GLU A 31 4.30 -7.69 -2.45
CA GLU A 31 4.70 -6.39 -3.00
C GLU A 31 3.55 -5.39 -3.07
N ARG A 32 2.37 -5.82 -3.56
CA ARG A 32 1.14 -4.98 -3.55
C ARG A 32 0.78 -4.54 -2.14
N LYS A 33 0.88 -5.43 -1.16
CA LYS A 33 0.57 -5.09 0.23
C LYS A 33 1.46 -3.96 0.77
N LYS A 34 2.74 -3.91 0.37
CA LYS A 34 3.65 -2.81 0.74
C LYS A 34 3.17 -1.47 0.19
N VAL A 35 2.61 -1.45 -1.02
CA VAL A 35 2.06 -0.24 -1.66
C VAL A 35 0.73 0.14 -1.03
N GLU A 36 -0.20 -0.80 -0.87
CA GLU A 36 -1.50 -0.60 -0.23
C GLU A 36 -1.35 0.01 1.17
N MET A 37 -0.40 -0.49 1.97
CA MET A 37 -0.15 0.05 3.30
C MET A 37 0.36 1.50 3.27
N ARG A 38 1.11 1.90 2.24
CA ARG A 38 1.52 3.31 2.09
C ARG A 38 0.33 4.21 1.80
N PHE A 39 -0.58 3.79 0.93
CA PHE A 39 -1.82 4.52 0.67
C PHE A 39 -2.69 4.60 1.92
N ALA A 40 -2.80 3.51 2.70
CA ALA A 40 -3.52 3.52 3.97
C ALA A 40 -2.91 4.51 4.97
N HIS A 41 -1.58 4.58 5.07
CA HIS A 41 -0.90 5.57 5.91
C HIS A 41 -1.10 7.00 5.44
N MET A 42 -1.06 7.26 4.13
CA MET A 42 -1.34 8.60 3.57
C MET A 42 -2.75 9.05 3.95
N LYS A 43 -3.75 8.19 3.75
CA LYS A 43 -5.13 8.46 4.14
C LYS A 43 -5.27 8.76 5.63
N ARG A 44 -4.78 7.86 6.49
CA ARG A 44 -4.94 7.99 7.94
C ARG A 44 -4.16 9.15 8.56
N VAL A 45 -2.91 9.38 8.14
CA VAL A 45 -2.01 10.35 8.80
C VAL A 45 -2.05 11.71 8.12
N LEU A 46 -2.09 11.74 6.79
CA LEU A 46 -2.09 12.97 5.99
C LEU A 46 -3.51 13.38 5.57
N ARG A 47 -4.54 12.64 6.01
CA ARG A 47 -5.97 12.93 5.79
C ARG A 47 -6.36 13.05 4.32
N LEU A 48 -5.70 12.27 3.45
CA LEU A 48 -5.93 12.22 2.00
C LEU A 48 -7.17 11.38 1.64
N ASP A 49 -8.26 11.49 2.41
CA ASP A 49 -9.51 10.77 2.16
C ASP A 49 -10.41 11.50 1.16
N ARG A 50 -10.22 12.82 1.02
CA ARG A 50 -10.92 13.67 0.06
C ARG A 50 -9.96 14.69 -0.52
N PHE A 51 -10.08 14.90 -1.82
CA PHE A 51 -9.40 15.99 -2.52
C PHE A 51 -10.21 17.27 -2.38
N ARG A 52 -9.53 18.36 -2.06
CA ARG A 52 -10.13 19.69 -1.88
C ARG A 52 -10.20 20.46 -3.20
N LEU A 53 -9.24 20.24 -4.07
CA LEU A 53 -9.11 20.84 -5.38
C LEU A 53 -9.86 19.98 -6.41
N ARG A 54 -10.57 20.66 -7.31
CA ARG A 54 -11.34 19.99 -8.37
C ARG A 54 -10.47 19.75 -9.60
N GLY A 55 -10.87 18.74 -10.39
CA GLY A 55 -10.19 18.36 -11.63
C GLY A 55 -8.90 17.57 -11.41
N LEU A 56 -8.42 16.93 -12.48
CA LEU A 56 -7.23 16.07 -12.42
C LEU A 56 -5.98 16.84 -11.99
N SER A 57 -5.84 18.09 -12.44
CA SER A 57 -4.73 18.96 -12.01
C SER A 57 -4.76 19.22 -10.51
N GLY A 58 -5.93 19.55 -9.95
CA GLY A 58 -6.09 19.75 -8.51
C GLY A 58 -5.76 18.51 -7.68
N VAL A 59 -6.22 17.34 -8.13
CA VAL A 59 -5.86 16.06 -7.48
C VAL A 59 -4.34 15.83 -7.53
N ARG A 60 -3.69 16.09 -8.67
CA ARG A 60 -2.24 15.95 -8.82
C ARG A 60 -1.49 16.85 -7.83
N ASP A 61 -1.95 18.10 -7.69
CA ASP A 61 -1.34 19.10 -6.81
C ASP A 61 -1.50 18.75 -5.33
N GLU A 62 -2.51 17.96 -4.95
CA GLU A 62 -2.66 17.44 -3.58
C GLU A 62 -1.88 16.13 -3.36
N VAL A 63 -1.94 15.21 -4.33
CA VAL A 63 -1.35 13.88 -4.20
C VAL A 63 0.17 13.95 -4.18
N LEU A 64 0.78 14.74 -5.06
CA LEU A 64 2.23 14.75 -5.24
C LEU A 64 2.97 15.24 -3.97
N PRO A 65 2.59 16.37 -3.33
CA PRO A 65 3.20 16.77 -2.06
C PRO A 65 2.92 15.78 -0.93
N THR A 66 1.72 15.20 -0.88
CA THR A 66 1.35 14.20 0.13
C THR A 66 2.23 12.94 0.01
N ALA A 67 2.46 12.46 -1.22
CA ALA A 67 3.33 11.34 -1.49
C ALA A 67 4.79 11.66 -1.11
N THR A 68 5.27 12.87 -1.43
CA THR A 68 6.60 13.34 -1.04
C THR A 68 6.76 13.35 0.48
N ALA A 69 5.84 13.96 1.22
CA ALA A 69 5.86 13.98 2.68
C ALA A 69 5.86 12.58 3.29
N GLN A 70 5.04 11.67 2.76
CA GLN A 70 5.01 10.27 3.20
C GLN A 70 6.33 9.54 2.92
N ASN A 71 6.95 9.78 1.76
CA ASN A 71 8.24 9.20 1.39
C ASN A 71 9.36 9.73 2.30
N LEU A 72 9.38 11.02 2.59
CA LEU A 72 10.34 11.63 3.53
C LEU A 72 10.17 11.07 4.94
N ARG A 73 8.93 10.93 5.43
CA ARG A 73 8.65 10.30 6.73
C ARG A 73 9.17 8.86 6.79
N ARG A 74 9.05 8.12 5.68
CA ARG A 74 9.61 6.76 5.60
C ARG A 74 11.14 6.79 5.61
N LEU A 75 11.76 7.69 4.85
CA LEU A 75 13.21 7.84 4.82
C LEU A 75 13.76 8.17 6.22
N ALA A 76 13.16 9.13 6.92
CA ALA A 76 13.53 9.49 8.28
C ALA A 76 13.43 8.29 9.23
N LYS A 77 12.39 7.45 9.13
CA LYS A 77 12.28 6.22 9.94
C LYS A 77 13.36 5.17 9.63
N LEU A 78 13.88 5.14 8.40
CA LEU A 78 14.94 4.22 8.02
C LEU A 78 16.31 4.70 8.50
N LEU A 79 16.58 6.00 8.37
CA LEU A 79 17.87 6.61 8.71
C LEU A 79 17.99 6.93 10.21
N CYS A 80 16.94 7.43 10.84
CA CYS A 80 16.95 7.92 12.21
C CYS A 80 16.42 6.88 13.21
N ARG A 81 16.82 5.61 13.07
CA ARG A 81 16.51 4.60 14.09
C ARG A 81 17.14 5.02 15.42
N VAL A 82 16.31 5.37 16.39
CA VAL A 82 16.74 5.66 17.76
C VAL A 82 17.43 4.40 18.28
N PRO A 83 18.68 4.49 18.79
CA PRO A 83 19.32 3.35 19.41
C PRO A 83 18.42 2.83 20.54
N PRO A 84 18.38 1.51 20.79
CA PRO A 84 17.60 0.98 21.90
C PRO A 84 18.00 1.72 23.18
N PRO A 85 17.04 2.03 24.08
CA PRO A 85 17.37 2.68 25.35
C PRO A 85 18.46 1.86 26.01
N ARG A 86 19.59 2.50 26.36
CA ARG A 86 20.66 1.84 27.11
C ARG A 86 20.02 1.24 28.35
N THR A 87 19.92 -0.08 28.42
CA THR A 87 19.63 -0.79 29.65
C THR A 87 20.69 -0.37 30.64
N ALA A 88 20.34 0.49 31.58
CA ALA A 88 21.20 0.82 32.70
C ALA A 88 21.45 -0.48 33.45
N ILE A 89 22.66 -1.01 33.32
CA ILE A 89 23.15 -2.10 34.15
C ILE A 89 23.10 -1.55 35.58
N ARG A 90 22.15 -2.03 36.40
CA ARG A 90 22.14 -1.72 37.84
C ARG A 90 23.35 -2.42 38.44
N PRO A 91 24.29 -1.71 39.10
CA PRO A 91 25.30 -2.38 39.90
C PRO A 91 24.63 -3.06 41.11
N ALA A 92 25.21 -4.19 41.51
CA ALA A 92 24.78 -5.03 42.62
C ALA A 92 24.86 -4.31 43.98
#